data_AF-A0A833RP16-F1
#
_entry.id   AF-A0A833RP16-F1
#
_cell.length_a   1.000
_cell.length_b   1.000
_cell.length_c   1.000
_cell.angle_alpha   90.00
_cell.angle_beta   90.00
_cell.angle_gamma   90.00
#
_symmetry.space_group_name_H-M   'P 1'
#
loop_
_entity.id
_entity.type
_entity.pdbx_description
1 polymer ?
#
loop_
_entity_poly.entity_id
_entity_poly.type
_entity_poly.pdbx_seq_one_letter_code
_entity_poly.pdbx_strand_id
1 'polypeptide(L)'
;MWNETYIKTYKQIVSQYTDIIKAQFFGHVHSIEFRLPLSSSLTFMVWDFNSTTYDILDLTVYGGNISEATQKVGWKSLFQASTEYGVSSLSTSEITRFVERAAADAQLLEQYYFNSKAQSRLQSSCLDAACQAEWLCSLYWWSTVADFTSCVTSTKAAKSKESSAIKRSISSSAGSLLFASAAIILGGIIATAAFVLVASRVCRRGGDQAATKLLQRQRVHFAAVV
;
A
#
# COMPACT_ATOMS: atom_id res chain seq x y z
N MET A 1 26.27 8.52 -16.44
CA MET A 1 27.58 7.91 -16.77
C MET A 1 28.27 7.60 -15.44
N TRP A 2 28.42 6.33 -15.08
CA TRP A 2 28.97 5.93 -13.77
C TRP A 2 30.49 5.84 -13.85
N ASN A 3 31.21 6.65 -13.07
CA ASN A 3 32.66 6.54 -12.93
C ASN A 3 32.96 6.33 -11.44
N GLU A 4 33.47 5.14 -11.10
CA GLU A 4 33.68 4.78 -9.70
C GLU A 4 34.68 5.69 -8.99
N THR A 5 35.75 6.10 -9.67
CA THR A 5 36.78 6.98 -9.09
C THR A 5 36.14 8.31 -8.68
N TYR A 6 35.37 8.93 -9.57
CA TYR A 6 34.71 10.20 -9.28
C TYR A 6 33.66 10.07 -8.17
N ILE A 7 32.88 8.99 -8.13
CA ILE A 7 31.89 8.76 -7.06
C ILE A 7 32.58 8.49 -5.72
N LYS A 8 33.66 7.70 -5.69
CA LYS A 8 34.45 7.44 -4.48
C LYS A 8 35.09 8.72 -3.95
N THR A 9 35.72 9.54 -4.81
CA THR A 9 36.28 10.85 -4.44
C THR A 9 35.21 11.83 -3.97
N TYR A 10 34.06 11.90 -4.65
CA TYR A 10 32.97 12.79 -4.26
C TYR A 10 32.40 12.41 -2.88
N LYS A 11 32.18 11.11 -2.63
CA LYS A 11 31.74 10.61 -1.31
C LYS A 11 32.77 10.91 -0.21
N GLN A 12 34.07 10.79 -0.50
CA GLN A 12 35.13 11.18 0.43
C GLN A 12 35.06 12.67 0.79
N ILE A 13 34.93 13.55 -0.21
CA ILE A 13 34.79 15.00 0.01
C ILE A 13 33.55 15.29 0.86
N VAL A 14 32.38 14.79 0.46
CA VAL A 14 31.12 15.02 1.22
C VAL A 14 31.23 14.50 2.65
N SER A 15 31.88 13.36 2.89
CA SER A 15 32.06 12.80 4.23
C SER A 15 32.91 13.66 5.17
N GLN A 16 33.79 14.51 4.63
CA GLN A 16 34.64 15.41 5.42
C GLN A 16 33.93 16.70 5.85
N TYR A 17 32.78 17.01 5.25
CA TYR A 17 32.04 18.27 5.44
C TYR A 17 30.57 18.03 5.78
N THR A 18 30.23 16.93 6.48
CA THR A 18 28.85 16.57 6.84
C THR A 18 28.21 17.50 7.87
N ASP A 19 29.02 18.29 8.58
CA ASP A 19 28.60 19.38 9.47
C ASP A 19 28.25 20.66 8.70
N ILE A 20 28.89 20.90 7.54
CA ILE A 20 28.70 22.08 6.69
C ILE A 20 27.64 21.85 5.60
N ILE A 21 27.66 20.69 4.93
CA ILE A 21 26.78 20.37 3.80
C ILE A 21 25.38 20.00 4.30
N LYS A 22 24.45 20.96 4.26
CA LYS A 22 23.06 20.76 4.68
C LYS A 22 22.19 19.99 3.68
N ALA A 23 22.49 20.12 2.39
CA ALA A 23 21.71 19.51 1.32
C ALA A 23 22.56 19.32 0.06
N GLN A 24 22.12 18.39 -0.81
CA GLN A 24 22.69 18.17 -2.13
C GLN A 24 21.52 18.02 -3.13
N PHE A 25 21.48 18.85 -4.16
CA PHE A 25 20.40 18.85 -5.16
C PHE A 25 20.97 18.47 -6.53
N PHE A 26 20.40 17.43 -7.14
CA PHE A 26 20.84 16.90 -8.43
C PHE A 26 19.72 16.87 -9.47
N GLY A 27 20.10 16.96 -10.74
CA GLY A 27 19.22 16.89 -11.90
C GLY A 27 19.62 15.74 -12.83
N HIS A 28 19.88 16.03 -14.12
CA HIS A 28 20.32 15.09 -15.19
C HIS A 28 19.32 14.00 -15.60
N VAL A 29 18.66 13.34 -14.65
CA VAL A 29 18.06 12.03 -14.92
C VAL A 29 16.58 12.09 -15.37
N HIS A 30 15.88 13.23 -15.19
CA HIS A 30 14.56 13.60 -15.80
C HIS A 30 13.29 12.97 -15.20
N SER A 31 13.11 13.16 -13.89
CA SER A 31 11.87 13.08 -13.11
C SER A 31 12.29 13.19 -11.62
N ILE A 32 11.41 12.85 -10.68
CA ILE A 32 11.76 12.58 -9.28
C ILE A 32 12.20 11.08 -9.15
N GLU A 33 12.84 10.56 -10.21
CA GLU A 33 13.30 9.19 -10.56
C GLU A 33 12.41 8.38 -11.59
N PHE A 34 12.98 7.61 -12.56
CA PHE A 34 12.76 7.75 -14.06
C PHE A 34 11.98 6.62 -14.81
N ARG A 35 11.41 6.69 -16.07
CA ARG A 35 11.34 7.66 -17.22
C ARG A 35 10.34 7.22 -18.38
N LEU A 36 9.64 8.12 -19.12
CA LEU A 36 9.30 8.06 -20.60
C LEU A 36 8.48 9.33 -21.05
N PRO A 37 8.67 9.91 -22.27
CA PRO A 37 8.05 11.20 -22.62
C PRO A 37 6.92 11.11 -23.67
N LEU A 38 5.66 11.29 -23.27
CA LEU A 38 4.56 11.73 -24.15
C LEU A 38 3.55 12.60 -23.38
N SER A 39 3.11 13.69 -24.00
CA SER A 39 2.19 14.74 -23.51
C SER A 39 2.62 15.54 -22.26
N SER A 40 3.11 16.76 -22.51
CA SER A 40 2.82 18.04 -21.83
C SER A 40 2.86 18.20 -20.30
N SER A 41 3.24 17.21 -19.49
CA SER A 41 3.42 17.41 -18.03
C SER A 41 4.74 18.11 -17.71
N LEU A 42 4.66 19.35 -17.22
CA LEU A 42 5.81 20.06 -16.64
C LEU A 42 5.79 19.91 -15.10
N THR A 43 6.97 19.92 -14.48
CA THR A 43 7.12 19.78 -13.02
C THR A 43 8.24 20.66 -12.47
N PHE A 44 8.08 21.14 -11.23
CA PHE A 44 9.15 21.76 -10.44
C PHE A 44 9.02 21.38 -8.97
N MET A 45 10.05 21.63 -8.18
CA MET A 45 10.08 21.35 -6.75
C MET A 45 10.32 22.64 -5.96
N VAL A 46 9.57 22.82 -4.89
CA VAL A 46 9.81 23.86 -3.87
C VAL A 46 10.36 23.17 -2.64
N TRP A 47 11.38 23.76 -2.03
CA TRP A 47 12.08 23.22 -0.87
C TRP A 47 11.92 24.17 0.31
N ASP A 48 11.38 23.66 1.41
CA ASP A 48 11.22 24.41 2.64
C ASP A 48 12.44 24.19 3.52
N PHE A 49 13.01 25.28 4.05
CA PHE A 49 14.24 25.23 4.85
C PHE A 49 14.19 26.20 6.03
N ASN A 50 14.94 25.91 7.09
CA ASN A 50 15.11 26.81 8.22
C ASN A 50 16.07 27.95 7.84
N SER A 51 15.62 29.21 7.88
CA SER A 51 16.41 30.37 7.46
C SER A 51 17.63 30.68 8.35
N THR A 52 17.73 30.07 9.54
CA THR A 52 18.84 30.27 10.48
C THR A 52 19.85 29.13 10.43
N THR A 53 19.37 27.88 10.38
CA THR A 53 20.24 26.68 10.40
C THR A 53 20.53 26.10 9.01
N TYR A 54 19.76 26.51 8.00
CA TYR A 54 19.73 25.97 6.63
C TYR A 54 19.38 24.48 6.53
N ASP A 55 18.82 23.88 7.59
CA ASP A 55 18.33 22.51 7.55
C ASP A 55 17.06 22.42 6.68
N ILE A 56 16.98 21.40 5.83
CA ILE A 56 15.84 21.18 4.93
C ILE A 56 14.70 20.50 5.70
N LEU A 57 13.54 21.14 5.65
CA LEU A 57 12.35 20.76 6.39
C LEU A 57 11.43 19.89 5.54
N ASP A 58 11.17 20.28 4.29
CA ASP A 58 10.23 19.57 3.42
C ASP A 58 10.51 19.83 1.93
N LEU A 59 9.84 19.08 1.07
CA LEU A 59 9.73 19.37 -0.37
C LEU A 59 8.28 19.22 -0.82
N THR A 60 7.85 20.13 -1.69
CA THR A 60 6.57 20.03 -2.41
C THR A 60 6.83 19.96 -3.90
N VAL A 61 6.33 18.92 -4.56
CA VAL A 61 6.43 18.76 -6.02
C VAL A 61 5.17 19.34 -6.66
N TYR A 62 5.37 20.30 -7.56
CA TYR A 62 4.30 20.86 -8.38
C TYR A 62 4.37 20.29 -9.79
N GLY A 63 3.21 20.11 -10.41
CA GLY A 63 3.13 19.69 -11.81
C GLY A 63 1.80 20.05 -12.45
N GLY A 64 1.76 20.00 -13.78
CA GLY A 64 0.56 20.29 -14.54
C GLY A 64 0.74 20.06 -16.03
N ASN A 65 -0.38 19.87 -16.73
CA ASN A 65 -0.39 19.72 -18.18
C ASN A 65 -0.36 21.10 -18.83
N ILE A 66 0.41 21.26 -19.91
CA ILE A 66 0.30 22.40 -20.83
C ILE A 66 -1.01 22.27 -21.60
N SER A 67 -1.84 23.32 -21.55
CA SER A 67 -3.05 23.48 -22.36
C SER A 67 -2.66 23.78 -23.82
N GLU A 68 -3.06 22.93 -24.76
CA GLU A 68 -2.79 23.14 -26.20
C GLU A 68 -3.34 24.48 -26.72
N ALA A 69 -4.55 24.86 -26.27
CA ALA A 69 -5.25 26.06 -26.70
C ALA A 69 -4.68 27.37 -26.11
N THR A 70 -4.11 27.34 -24.90
CA THR A 70 -3.65 28.56 -24.20
C THR A 70 -2.14 28.64 -23.97
N GLN A 71 -1.42 27.54 -24.19
CA GLN A 71 0.00 27.34 -23.86
C GLN A 71 0.33 27.61 -22.36
N LYS A 72 -0.68 27.63 -21.49
CA LYS A 72 -0.54 27.78 -20.04
C LYS A 72 -0.53 26.42 -19.35
N VAL A 73 0.18 26.33 -18.23
CA VAL A 73 0.21 25.13 -17.38
C VAL A 73 -0.84 25.26 -16.27
N GLY A 74 -1.68 24.25 -16.13
CA GLY A 74 -2.56 24.11 -14.97
C GLY A 74 -1.80 23.55 -13.77
N TRP A 75 -0.95 24.36 -13.14
CA TRP A 75 -0.13 23.95 -12.00
C TRP A 75 -0.98 23.52 -10.80
N LYS A 76 -0.65 22.37 -10.23
CA LYS A 76 -1.15 21.87 -8.94
C LYS A 76 -0.01 21.32 -8.12
N SER A 77 -0.16 21.29 -6.79
CA SER A 77 0.67 20.41 -5.96
C SER A 77 0.34 18.97 -6.32
N LEU A 78 1.36 18.12 -6.45
CA LEU A 78 1.22 16.68 -6.67
C LEU A 78 1.32 15.96 -5.33
N PHE A 79 2.40 16.21 -4.58
CA PHE A 79 2.61 15.70 -3.23
C PHE A 79 3.58 16.60 -2.45
N GLN A 80 3.54 16.49 -1.12
CA GLN A 80 4.46 17.11 -0.17
C GLN A 80 5.03 16.00 0.71
N ALA A 81 6.36 15.91 0.85
CA ALA A 81 7.00 14.72 1.42
C ALA A 81 6.59 14.43 2.87
N SER A 82 6.41 15.45 3.72
CA SER A 82 5.93 15.26 5.09
C SER A 82 4.57 14.56 5.18
N THR A 83 3.61 15.01 4.36
CA THR A 83 2.24 14.46 4.30
C THR A 83 2.22 13.09 3.62
N GLU A 84 2.95 12.95 2.53
CA GLU A 84 2.93 11.77 1.66
C GLU A 84 3.66 10.57 2.28
N TYR A 85 4.78 10.82 2.96
CA TYR A 85 5.65 9.77 3.49
C TYR A 85 5.70 9.70 5.00
N GLY A 86 5.02 10.61 5.72
CA GLY A 86 5.03 10.66 7.19
C GLY A 86 6.42 10.92 7.76
N VAL A 87 7.14 11.90 7.20
CA VAL A 87 8.45 12.36 7.69
C VAL A 87 8.33 13.74 8.34
N SER A 88 9.08 13.99 9.41
CA SER A 88 9.02 15.27 10.14
C SER A 88 10.08 16.30 9.69
N SER A 89 11.09 15.84 8.94
CA SER A 89 12.09 16.68 8.26
C SER A 89 12.72 15.89 7.11
N LEU A 90 13.53 16.54 6.28
CA LEU A 90 14.37 15.84 5.29
C LEU A 90 15.80 15.59 5.81
N SER A 91 15.98 15.52 7.14
CA SER A 91 17.26 15.16 7.77
C SER A 91 17.62 13.69 7.49
N THR A 92 18.93 13.39 7.47
CA THR A 92 19.44 12.03 7.22
C THR A 92 18.74 10.97 8.10
N SER A 93 18.49 11.27 9.38
CA SER A 93 17.84 10.30 10.29
C SER A 93 16.37 10.01 9.94
N GLU A 94 15.61 11.01 9.49
CA GLU A 94 14.22 10.84 9.07
C GLU A 94 14.14 10.12 7.72
N ILE A 95 15.03 10.45 6.78
CA ILE A 95 15.12 9.76 5.49
C ILE A 95 15.53 8.31 5.69
N THR A 96 16.48 7.99 6.59
CA THR A 96 16.82 6.60 6.92
C THR A 96 15.61 5.82 7.45
N ARG A 97 14.85 6.40 8.39
CA ARG A 97 13.60 5.79 8.89
C ARG A 97 12.55 5.59 7.78
N PHE A 98 12.44 6.54 6.85
CA PHE A 98 11.57 6.38 5.68
C PHE A 98 12.00 5.19 4.81
N VAL A 99 13.30 5.04 4.51
CA VAL A 99 13.84 3.90 3.74
C VAL A 99 13.58 2.57 4.46
N GLU A 100 13.75 2.52 5.78
CA GLU A 100 13.42 1.35 6.60
C GLU A 100 11.92 0.98 6.52
N ARG A 101 11.03 1.98 6.59
CA ARG A 101 9.58 1.75 6.39
C ARG A 101 9.28 1.27 4.97
N ALA A 102 9.85 1.89 3.94
CA ALA A 102 9.64 1.51 2.54
C ALA A 102 10.23 0.12 2.19
N ALA A 103 11.26 -0.33 2.93
CA ALA A 103 11.75 -1.70 2.81
C ALA A 103 10.69 -2.73 3.24
N ALA A 104 10.01 -2.45 4.36
CA ALA A 104 9.01 -3.31 4.98
C ALA A 104 7.59 -3.17 4.39
N ASP A 105 7.25 -1.99 3.83
CA ASP A 105 5.95 -1.70 3.25
C ASP A 105 6.05 -1.51 1.73
N ALA A 106 5.57 -2.52 0.99
CA ALA A 106 5.56 -2.52 -0.46
C ALA A 106 4.64 -1.46 -1.07
N GLN A 107 3.55 -1.06 -0.37
CA GLN A 107 2.66 0.02 -0.82
C GLN A 107 3.32 1.38 -0.64
N LEU A 108 4.02 1.61 0.48
CA LEU A 108 4.81 2.84 0.67
C LEU A 108 5.90 3.00 -0.40
N LEU A 109 6.59 1.91 -0.75
CA LEU A 109 7.58 1.94 -1.84
C LEU A 109 6.95 2.11 -3.22
N GLU A 110 5.76 1.53 -3.47
CA GLU A 110 5.01 1.78 -4.70
C GLU A 110 4.54 3.25 -4.78
N GLN A 111 4.14 3.87 -3.67
CA GLN A 111 3.75 5.27 -3.62
C GLN A 111 4.95 6.20 -3.87
N TYR A 112 6.11 5.92 -3.26
CA TYR A 112 7.37 6.60 -3.58
C TYR A 112 7.71 6.48 -5.08
N TYR A 113 7.60 5.27 -5.64
CA TYR A 113 7.76 5.06 -7.06
C TYR A 113 6.73 5.85 -7.89
N PHE A 114 5.45 5.90 -7.53
CA PHE A 114 4.43 6.67 -8.26
C PHE A 114 4.76 8.17 -8.30
N ASN A 115 5.13 8.71 -7.15
CA ASN A 115 5.58 10.09 -7.01
C ASN A 115 6.90 10.36 -7.74
N SER A 116 7.79 9.37 -7.86
CA SER A 116 9.03 9.50 -8.64
C SER A 116 8.78 9.93 -10.10
N LYS A 117 7.69 9.47 -10.71
CA LYS A 117 7.28 9.84 -12.08
C LYS A 117 6.34 11.04 -12.14
N ALA A 118 6.25 11.82 -11.06
CA ALA A 118 5.26 12.90 -10.92
C ALA A 118 3.82 12.41 -11.15
N GLN A 119 3.47 11.26 -10.56
CA GLN A 119 2.12 10.67 -10.58
C GLN A 119 1.62 10.37 -12.01
N SER A 120 2.51 9.87 -12.87
CA SER A 120 2.20 9.58 -14.26
C SER A 120 1.21 8.43 -14.39
N ARG A 121 0.03 8.69 -14.99
CA ARG A 121 -0.99 7.68 -15.30
C ARG A 121 -0.53 6.54 -16.24
N LEU A 122 0.62 6.69 -16.88
CA LEU A 122 1.21 5.68 -17.80
C LEU A 122 2.15 4.71 -17.07
N GLN A 123 2.34 4.90 -15.76
CA GLN A 123 3.19 4.08 -14.93
C GLN A 123 2.51 2.74 -14.61
N SER A 124 3.21 1.64 -14.88
CA SER A 124 2.83 0.30 -14.42
C SER A 124 2.95 0.20 -12.89
N SER A 125 2.25 -0.74 -12.25
CA SER A 125 2.48 -1.07 -10.84
C SER A 125 3.92 -1.51 -10.57
N CYS A 126 4.40 -1.30 -9.33
CA CYS A 126 5.70 -1.73 -8.84
C CYS A 126 5.57 -2.60 -7.59
N LEU A 127 4.70 -3.62 -7.64
CA LEU A 127 4.52 -4.60 -6.56
C LEU A 127 5.22 -5.94 -6.82
N ASP A 128 5.79 -6.14 -8.00
CA ASP A 128 6.63 -7.31 -8.24
C ASP A 128 7.99 -7.18 -7.52
N ALA A 129 8.57 -8.33 -7.18
CA ALA A 129 9.81 -8.38 -6.39
C ALA A 129 11.04 -7.84 -7.14
N ALA A 130 11.02 -7.69 -8.47
CA ALA A 130 12.11 -7.08 -9.22
C ALA A 130 12.03 -5.55 -9.14
N CYS A 131 10.86 -4.96 -9.44
CA CYS A 131 10.66 -3.52 -9.35
C CYS A 131 10.88 -3.02 -7.91
N GLN A 132 10.28 -3.68 -6.91
CA GLN A 132 10.49 -3.37 -5.50
C GLN A 132 11.97 -3.45 -5.06
N ALA A 133 12.76 -4.36 -5.65
CA ALA A 133 14.18 -4.47 -5.32
C ALA A 133 15.01 -3.36 -5.96
N GLU A 134 14.74 -3.02 -7.22
CA GLU A 134 15.40 -1.94 -7.93
C GLU A 134 15.16 -0.59 -7.26
N TRP A 135 13.89 -0.29 -6.91
CA TRP A 135 13.48 0.96 -6.27
C TRP A 135 13.88 1.07 -4.80
N LEU A 136 13.95 -0.04 -4.05
CA LEU A 136 14.52 0.00 -2.71
C LEU A 136 16.03 0.25 -2.76
N CYS A 137 16.74 -0.41 -3.68
CA CYS A 137 18.18 -0.25 -3.80
C CYS A 137 18.60 1.12 -4.35
N SER A 138 17.80 1.80 -5.18
CA SER A 138 18.13 3.14 -5.67
C SER A 138 18.12 4.22 -4.57
N LEU A 139 17.44 3.98 -3.43
CA LEU A 139 17.45 4.87 -2.26
C LEU A 139 18.80 4.91 -1.52
N TYR A 140 19.75 4.03 -1.86
CA TYR A 140 21.07 3.96 -1.22
C TYR A 140 22.19 4.52 -2.10
N TRP A 141 23.20 5.12 -1.46
CA TRP A 141 24.32 5.73 -2.17
C TRP A 141 25.43 4.72 -2.50
N TRP A 142 25.35 4.07 -3.66
CA TRP A 142 26.38 3.11 -4.11
C TRP A 142 27.62 3.77 -4.67
N SER A 143 28.77 3.10 -4.54
CA SER A 143 30.04 3.52 -5.15
C SER A 143 30.33 2.78 -6.45
N THR A 144 29.89 1.53 -6.57
CA THR A 144 30.09 0.67 -7.76
C THR A 144 28.75 0.14 -8.28
N VAL A 145 28.73 -0.24 -9.56
CA VAL A 145 27.57 -0.92 -10.17
C VAL A 145 27.41 -2.33 -9.60
N ALA A 146 28.50 -2.97 -9.17
CA ALA A 146 28.49 -4.30 -8.56
C ALA A 146 27.74 -4.32 -7.21
N ASP A 147 27.98 -3.32 -6.35
CA ASP A 147 27.31 -3.21 -5.04
C ASP A 147 25.80 -3.00 -5.22
N PHE A 148 25.39 -2.08 -6.11
CA PHE A 148 23.99 -1.87 -6.47
C PHE A 148 23.33 -3.15 -7.00
N THR A 149 23.99 -3.83 -7.95
CA THR A 149 23.48 -5.09 -8.52
C THR A 149 23.35 -6.20 -7.46
N SER A 150 24.27 -6.25 -6.50
CA SER A 150 24.22 -7.17 -5.36
C SER A 150 23.03 -6.88 -4.44
N CYS A 151 22.77 -5.60 -4.13
CA CYS A 151 21.56 -5.17 -3.42
C CYS A 151 20.29 -5.62 -4.14
N VAL A 152 20.17 -5.32 -5.45
CA VAL A 152 18.96 -5.66 -6.23
C VAL A 152 18.74 -7.17 -6.26
N THR A 153 19.80 -7.95 -6.48
CA THR A 153 19.73 -9.42 -6.56
C THR A 153 19.29 -10.04 -5.23
N SER A 154 19.89 -9.61 -4.12
CA SER A 154 19.58 -10.13 -2.78
C SER A 154 18.17 -9.70 -2.31
N THR A 155 17.81 -8.44 -2.50
CA THR A 155 16.48 -7.90 -2.16
C THR A 155 15.37 -8.56 -2.96
N LYS A 156 15.55 -8.79 -4.26
CA LYS A 156 14.60 -9.50 -5.12
C LYS A 156 14.37 -10.93 -4.64
N ALA A 157 15.44 -11.63 -4.24
CA ALA A 157 15.35 -12.97 -3.68
C ALA A 157 14.62 -13.01 -2.33
N ALA A 158 14.80 -11.99 -1.48
CA ALA A 158 14.07 -11.86 -0.21
C ALA A 158 12.56 -11.62 -0.43
N LYS A 159 12.18 -10.57 -1.17
CA LYS A 159 10.76 -10.23 -1.42
C LYS A 159 10.00 -11.36 -2.16
N SER A 160 10.69 -12.12 -3.04
CA SER A 160 10.11 -13.30 -3.69
C SER A 160 9.76 -14.43 -2.73
N LYS A 161 10.59 -14.67 -1.70
CA LYS A 161 10.34 -15.67 -0.65
C LYS A 161 9.17 -15.26 0.24
N GLU A 162 9.11 -13.99 0.61
CA GLU A 162 8.03 -13.42 1.43
C GLU A 162 6.66 -13.53 0.74
N SER A 163 6.55 -13.11 -0.52
CA SER A 163 5.33 -13.29 -1.33
C SER A 163 4.89 -14.77 -1.41
N SER A 164 5.86 -15.68 -1.51
CA SER A 164 5.59 -17.13 -1.52
C SER A 164 5.12 -17.65 -0.16
N ALA A 165 5.63 -17.12 0.96
CA ALA A 165 5.21 -17.47 2.31
C ALA A 165 3.79 -16.96 2.60
N ILE A 166 3.48 -15.72 2.22
CA ILE A 166 2.13 -15.13 2.32
C ILE A 166 1.12 -15.98 1.54
N LYS A 167 1.42 -16.34 0.30
CA LYS A 167 0.54 -17.22 -0.52
C LYS A 167 0.30 -18.59 0.14
N ARG A 168 1.30 -19.19 0.78
CA ARG A 168 1.14 -20.45 1.54
C ARG A 168 0.27 -20.26 2.78
N SER A 169 0.44 -19.16 3.51
CA SER A 169 -0.38 -18.82 4.68
C SER A 169 -1.86 -18.65 4.31
N ILE A 170 -2.15 -17.88 3.25
CA ILE A 170 -3.50 -17.66 2.74
C ILE A 170 -4.15 -18.97 2.23
N SER A 171 -3.38 -19.81 1.54
CA SER A 171 -3.88 -21.14 1.10
C SER A 171 -4.25 -22.04 2.29
N SER A 172 -3.41 -22.05 3.33
CA SER A 172 -3.66 -22.83 4.57
C SER A 172 -4.88 -22.33 5.35
N SER A 173 -5.05 -21.00 5.48
CA SER A 173 -6.20 -20.42 6.18
C SER A 173 -7.50 -20.55 5.38
N ALA A 174 -7.46 -20.42 4.05
CA ALA A 174 -8.61 -20.72 3.19
C ALA A 174 -9.04 -22.19 3.29
N GLY A 175 -8.09 -23.13 3.33
CA GLY A 175 -8.37 -24.54 3.62
C GLY A 175 -9.06 -24.73 4.97
N SER A 176 -8.51 -24.14 6.04
CA SER A 176 -9.08 -24.20 7.39
C SER A 176 -10.51 -23.62 7.46
N LEU A 177 -10.78 -22.51 6.76
CA LEU A 177 -12.10 -21.89 6.70
C LEU A 177 -13.13 -22.73 5.93
N LEU A 178 -12.72 -23.42 4.87
CA LEU A 178 -13.58 -24.38 4.16
C LEU A 178 -13.92 -25.59 5.06
N PHE A 179 -12.96 -26.12 5.81
CA PHE A 179 -13.23 -27.20 6.78
C PHE A 179 -14.15 -26.75 7.92
N ALA A 180 -13.96 -25.55 8.48
CA ALA A 180 -14.85 -24.99 9.50
C ALA A 180 -16.29 -24.79 8.96
N SER A 181 -16.42 -24.30 7.73
CA SER A 181 -17.72 -24.10 7.08
C SER A 181 -18.45 -25.43 6.84
N ALA A 182 -17.73 -26.45 6.36
CA ALA A 182 -18.28 -27.79 6.17
C ALA A 182 -18.72 -28.44 7.49
N ALA A 183 -17.92 -28.28 8.56
CA ALA A 183 -18.26 -28.80 9.89
C ALA A 183 -19.53 -28.15 10.48
N ILE A 184 -19.73 -26.85 10.27
CA ILE A 184 -20.95 -26.14 10.70
C ILE A 184 -22.17 -26.63 9.91
N ILE A 185 -22.04 -26.84 8.59
CA ILE A 185 -23.14 -27.32 7.73
C ILE A 185 -23.51 -28.78 8.09
N LEU A 186 -22.54 -29.69 8.23
CA LEU A 186 -22.84 -31.07 8.66
C LEU A 186 -23.36 -31.14 10.11
N GLY A 187 -22.80 -30.36 11.02
CA GLY A 187 -23.27 -30.28 12.41
C GLY A 187 -24.71 -29.76 12.52
N GLY A 188 -25.05 -28.72 11.74
CA GLY A 188 -26.40 -28.16 11.68
C GLY A 188 -27.44 -29.13 11.11
N ILE A 189 -27.07 -29.93 10.10
CA ILE A 189 -27.96 -30.96 9.52
C ILE A 189 -28.22 -32.10 10.52
N ILE A 190 -27.21 -32.53 11.28
CA ILE A 190 -27.36 -33.58 12.30
C ILE A 190 -28.21 -33.08 13.48
N ALA A 191 -27.97 -31.85 13.96
CA ALA A 191 -28.73 -31.26 15.06
C ALA A 191 -30.22 -31.03 14.72
N THR A 192 -30.52 -30.59 13.50
CA THR A 192 -31.92 -30.39 13.04
C THR A 192 -32.66 -31.70 12.82
N ALA A 193 -32.01 -32.73 12.25
CA ALA A 193 -32.61 -34.06 12.10
C ALA A 193 -32.96 -34.72 13.45
N ALA A 194 -32.10 -34.58 14.47
CA ALA A 194 -32.37 -35.08 15.82
C ALA A 194 -33.57 -34.36 16.46
N PHE A 195 -33.66 -33.03 16.34
CA PHE A 195 -34.77 -32.26 16.92
C PHE A 195 -36.13 -32.60 16.28
N VAL A 196 -36.18 -32.80 14.97
CA VAL A 196 -37.39 -33.19 14.24
C VAL A 196 -37.87 -34.60 14.62
N LEU A 197 -36.94 -35.55 14.82
CA LEU A 197 -37.28 -36.91 15.26
C LEU A 197 -37.76 -37.00 16.72
N VAL A 198 -37.26 -36.13 17.60
CA VAL A 198 -37.75 -36.03 18.99
C VAL A 198 -39.11 -35.32 19.05
N ALA A 199 -39.26 -34.18 18.38
CA ALA A 199 -40.51 -33.41 18.36
C ALA A 199 -41.68 -34.21 17.73
N SER A 200 -41.45 -34.95 16.65
CA SER A 200 -42.47 -35.77 16.00
C SER A 200 -42.97 -36.95 16.85
N ARG A 201 -42.14 -37.47 17.78
CA ARG A 201 -42.58 -38.48 18.77
C ARG A 201 -43.39 -37.88 19.92
N VAL A 202 -43.09 -36.65 20.34
CA VAL A 202 -43.79 -35.96 21.44
C VAL A 202 -45.15 -35.40 21.00
N CYS A 203 -45.22 -34.75 19.83
CA CYS A 203 -46.46 -34.14 19.34
C CYS A 203 -47.57 -35.16 19.01
N ARG A 204 -47.21 -36.42 18.67
CA ARG A 204 -48.17 -37.48 18.30
C ARG A 204 -49.01 -38.03 19.48
N ARG A 205 -48.83 -37.52 20.71
CA ARG A 205 -49.61 -37.91 21.90
C ARG A 205 -50.36 -36.77 22.60
N GLY A 206 -50.25 -35.52 22.15
CA GLY A 206 -50.82 -34.36 22.85
C GLY A 206 -51.67 -33.38 22.02
N GLY A 207 -51.70 -33.51 20.69
CA GLY A 207 -52.29 -32.48 19.81
C GLY A 207 -53.83 -32.40 19.77
N ASP A 208 -54.55 -33.52 19.93
CA ASP A 208 -55.96 -33.62 19.52
C ASP A 208 -56.99 -32.89 20.42
N GLN A 209 -56.61 -32.46 21.63
CA GLN A 209 -57.56 -31.82 22.56
C GLN A 209 -57.46 -30.29 22.63
N ALA A 210 -56.41 -29.68 22.08
CA ALA A 210 -56.18 -28.23 22.16
C ALA A 210 -56.71 -27.46 20.93
N ALA A 211 -56.59 -28.03 19.73
CA ALA A 211 -56.92 -27.36 18.48
C ALA A 211 -58.42 -27.00 18.35
N THR A 212 -59.31 -27.87 18.82
CA THR A 212 -60.78 -27.69 18.74
C THR A 212 -61.32 -26.57 19.62
N LYS A 213 -60.67 -26.24 20.75
CA LYS A 213 -61.12 -25.14 21.64
C LYS A 213 -60.75 -23.74 21.13
N LEU A 214 -59.73 -23.63 20.28
CA LEU A 214 -59.20 -22.33 19.84
C LEU A 214 -59.98 -21.75 18.65
N LEU A 215 -60.40 -22.61 17.72
CA LEU A 215 -61.15 -22.23 16.52
C LEU A 215 -62.58 -21.69 16.78
N GLN A 216 -63.17 -22.01 17.94
CA GLN A 216 -64.51 -21.54 18.29
C GLN A 216 -64.51 -20.12 18.92
N ARG A 217 -63.34 -19.63 19.39
CA ARG A 217 -63.24 -18.35 20.12
C ARG A 217 -62.96 -17.13 19.23
N GLN A 218 -62.44 -17.32 18.01
CA GLN A 218 -62.19 -16.22 17.06
C GLN A 218 -63.40 -15.82 16.19
N ARG A 219 -64.47 -16.63 16.16
CA ARG A 219 -65.62 -16.40 15.27
C ARG A 219 -66.65 -15.36 15.78
N VAL A 220 -66.43 -14.75 16.94
CA VAL A 220 -67.42 -13.89 17.65
C VAL A 220 -67.01 -12.41 17.72
N HIS A 221 -65.82 -12.04 17.24
CA HIS A 221 -65.31 -10.65 17.32
C HIS A 221 -65.37 -9.84 16.01
N PHE A 222 -66.02 -10.36 14.96
CA PHE A 222 -66.10 -9.70 13.64
C PHE A 222 -67.48 -9.05 13.34
N ALA A 223 -68.18 -8.58 14.38
CA ALA A 223 -69.51 -7.98 14.25
C ALA A 223 -69.79 -6.87 15.29
N ALA A 224 -68.91 -5.87 15.39
CA ALA A 224 -69.14 -4.65 16.20
C ALA A 224 -68.22 -3.46 15.86
N VAL A 225 -68.01 -3.12 14.58
CA VAL A 225 -67.51 -1.79 14.15
C VAL A 225 -68.14 -1.37 12.82
N VAL A 226 -69.37 -0.87 12.89
CA VAL A 226 -69.95 0.22 12.07
C VAL A 226 -70.82 1.04 13.02
#